data_AF-A0A0C9ULA8-F1
#
_entry.id   AF-A0A0C9ULA8-F1
#
_cell.length_a   1.000
_cell.length_b   1.000
_cell.length_c   1.000
_cell.angle_alpha   90.00
_cell.angle_beta   90.00
_cell.angle_gamma   90.00
#
_symmetry.space_group_name_H-M   'P 1'
#
loop_
_entity.id
_entity.type
_entity.pdbx_description
1 polymer ?
#
loop_
_entity_poly.entity_id
_entity_poly.type
_entity_poly.pdbx_seq_one_letter_code
_entity_poly.pdbx_strand_id
1 'polypeptide(L)'
;MVPDRGLTDKKQSGVKDTKVRLTYAFTMNADGTEKLLPFIIGKANKPCTFERKSGAEVGFYYQTNAKAWMTMLLYQEWIRQWDRELGTKAWKILLLQDNFSGHIVPDDLQNIRVENFAPNLTSHVQPLDQGIIHCFKAHYRGQFIQRAVLQYDEGVTPAKIYDINQLQAM
;
A
#
# COMPACT_ATOMS: atom_id res chain seq x y z
N MET A 1 2.62 -2.45 13.21
CA MET A 1 2.01 -3.72 13.67
C MET A 1 2.77 -4.10 14.93
N VAL A 2 2.11 -4.04 16.08
CA VAL A 2 2.73 -4.40 17.35
C VAL A 2 3.15 -5.88 17.28
N PRO A 3 4.29 -6.28 17.86
CA PRO A 3 4.65 -7.70 17.96
C PRO A 3 3.50 -8.51 18.56
N ASP A 4 3.15 -9.59 17.89
CA ASP A 4 2.13 -10.56 18.29
C ASP A 4 2.64 -11.51 19.40
N ARG A 5 3.95 -11.54 19.62
CA ARG A 5 4.63 -12.29 20.68
C ARG A 5 5.79 -11.46 21.23
N GLY A 6 5.93 -11.45 22.55
CA GLY A 6 7.05 -10.83 23.26
C GLY A 6 7.59 -11.76 24.33
N LEU A 7 8.83 -11.55 24.75
CA LEU A 7 9.40 -12.21 25.93
C LEU A 7 8.83 -11.50 27.17
N THR A 8 7.71 -12.00 27.70
CA THR A 8 7.09 -11.50 28.93
C THR A 8 7.15 -12.58 30.01
N ASP A 9 7.56 -12.20 31.21
CA ASP A 9 7.55 -13.03 32.41
C ASP A 9 6.16 -13.06 33.09
N LYS A 10 5.25 -12.17 32.67
CA LYS A 10 3.91 -12.02 33.23
C LYS A 10 2.83 -11.93 32.16
N LYS A 11 1.63 -12.41 32.49
CA LYS A 11 0.44 -12.34 31.63
C LYS A 11 -0.03 -10.88 31.55
N GLN A 12 0.13 -10.26 30.38
CA GLN A 12 -0.35 -8.91 30.10
C GLN A 12 -1.76 -8.97 29.48
N SER A 13 -2.59 -7.97 29.75
CA SER A 13 -3.87 -7.80 29.04
C SER A 13 -3.61 -7.49 27.58
N GLY A 14 -4.32 -8.16 26.66
CA GLY A 14 -4.14 -7.92 25.23
C GLY A 14 -4.40 -6.46 24.86
N VAL A 15 -3.44 -5.84 24.17
CA VAL A 15 -3.63 -4.52 23.58
C VAL A 15 -4.54 -4.67 22.37
N LYS A 16 -5.71 -4.02 22.38
CA LYS A 16 -6.65 -4.05 21.26
C LYS A 16 -6.13 -3.10 20.18
N ASP A 17 -5.57 -3.66 19.12
CA ASP A 17 -5.06 -2.88 18.00
C ASP A 17 -6.17 -2.04 17.36
N THR A 18 -5.91 -0.74 17.20
CA THR A 18 -6.77 0.14 16.43
C THR A 18 -6.65 -0.27 14.97
N LYS A 19 -7.69 -0.89 14.40
CA LYS A 19 -7.70 -1.37 13.00
C LYS A 19 -7.78 -0.22 12.00
N VAL A 20 -6.69 0.53 11.85
CA VAL A 20 -6.46 1.39 10.69
C VAL A 20 -6.03 0.47 9.55
N ARG A 21 -6.81 0.48 8.46
CA ARG A 21 -6.51 -0.31 7.26
C ARG A 21 -6.13 0.63 6.14
N LEU A 22 -4.98 0.35 5.55
CA LEU A 22 -4.52 0.92 4.29
C LEU A 22 -4.34 -0.23 3.29
N THR A 23 -4.69 0.02 2.04
CA THR A 23 -4.34 -0.85 0.92
C THR A 23 -3.28 -0.15 0.08
N TYR A 24 -2.24 -0.87 -0.29
CA TYR A 24 -1.19 -0.41 -1.20
C TYR A 24 -1.24 -1.28 -2.45
N ALA A 25 -1.43 -0.66 -3.61
CA ALA A 25 -1.22 -1.32 -4.90
C ALA A 25 0.13 -0.87 -5.46
N PHE A 26 0.97 -1.86 -5.76
CA PHE A 26 2.32 -1.65 -6.28
C PHE A 26 2.34 -1.94 -7.77
N THR A 27 3.13 -1.17 -8.51
CA THR A 27 3.32 -1.37 -9.95
C THR A 27 4.76 -1.06 -10.30
N MET A 28 5.39 -1.98 -11.01
CA MET A 28 6.79 -1.88 -11.42
C MET A 28 7.03 -2.68 -12.70
N ASN A 29 8.11 -2.36 -13.40
CA ASN A 29 8.56 -3.14 -14.54
C ASN A 29 9.29 -4.42 -14.09
N ALA A 30 9.59 -5.32 -15.04
CA ALA A 30 10.08 -6.66 -14.75
C ALA A 30 11.46 -6.69 -14.06
N ASP A 31 12.34 -5.75 -14.36
CA ASP A 31 13.68 -5.65 -13.74
C ASP A 31 13.71 -4.75 -12.48
N GLY A 32 12.59 -4.10 -12.17
CA GLY A 32 12.45 -3.21 -11.02
C GLY A 32 13.19 -1.88 -11.14
N THR A 33 13.67 -1.48 -12.32
CA THR A 33 14.27 -0.15 -12.54
C THR A 33 13.22 0.96 -12.54
N GLU A 34 11.99 0.66 -12.97
CA GLU A 34 10.86 1.58 -12.94
C GLU A 34 9.81 1.12 -11.92
N LYS A 35 9.48 2.00 -10.99
CA LYS A 35 8.47 1.77 -9.94
C LYS A 35 7.55 2.97 -9.90
N LEU A 36 6.25 2.75 -10.01
CA LEU A 36 5.27 3.81 -9.78
C LEU A 36 5.16 4.11 -8.28
N LEU A 37 4.75 5.33 -7.96
CA LEU A 37 4.30 5.64 -6.61
C LEU A 37 3.16 4.68 -6.23
N PRO A 38 3.20 4.05 -5.05
CA PRO A 38 2.14 3.15 -4.64
C PRO A 38 0.78 3.86 -4.65
N PHE A 39 -0.24 3.19 -5.18
CA PHE A 39 -1.60 3.65 -5.03
C PHE A 39 -2.12 3.23 -3.66
N ILE A 40 -2.32 4.22 -2.79
CA ILE A 40 -2.74 4.03 -1.40
C ILE A 40 -4.25 4.27 -1.29
N ILE A 41 -4.96 3.38 -0.59
CA ILE A 41 -6.39 3.53 -0.31
C ILE A 41 -6.62 3.46 1.19
N GLY A 42 -7.24 4.52 1.74
CA GLY A 42 -7.64 4.60 3.14
C GLY A 42 -9.14 4.82 3.33
N LYS A 43 -9.55 5.07 4.58
CA LYS A 43 -10.96 5.29 4.94
C LYS A 43 -11.39 6.75 4.88
N ALA A 44 -10.58 7.64 5.46
CA ALA A 44 -10.91 9.04 5.61
C ALA A 44 -10.23 9.87 4.52
N ASN A 45 -10.99 10.67 3.77
CA ASN A 45 -10.48 11.49 2.66
C ASN A 45 -9.37 12.46 3.13
N LYS A 46 -9.60 13.09 4.28
CA LYS A 46 -8.64 13.97 4.95
C LYS A 46 -8.48 13.50 6.40
N PRO A 47 -7.66 12.47 6.65
CA PRO A 47 -7.37 12.04 8.01
C PRO A 47 -6.86 13.22 8.84
N CYS A 48 -7.22 13.30 10.13
CA CYS A 48 -6.74 14.38 10.99
C CYS A 48 -5.19 14.45 11.02
N THR A 49 -4.54 13.30 10.82
CA THR A 49 -3.08 13.16 10.74
C THR A 49 -2.47 13.85 9.52
N PHE A 50 -3.26 14.18 8.50
CA PHE A 50 -2.80 14.94 7.33
C PHE A 50 -2.95 16.46 7.55
N GLU A 51 -3.32 16.90 8.76
CA GLU A 51 -3.48 18.33 9.07
C GLU A 51 -4.46 19.03 8.12
N ARG A 52 -5.54 18.33 7.74
CA ARG A 52 -6.58 18.77 6.77
C ARG A 52 -6.10 18.92 5.32
N LYS A 53 -4.87 18.50 5.01
CA LYS A 53 -4.36 18.35 3.64
C LYS A 53 -4.93 17.08 3.00
N SER A 54 -5.01 17.10 1.68
CA SER A 54 -5.30 15.94 0.83
C SER A 54 -4.07 15.05 0.71
N GLY A 55 -4.28 13.82 0.21
CA GLY A 55 -3.18 12.90 -0.11
C GLY A 55 -2.14 13.47 -1.05
N ALA A 56 -2.57 14.16 -2.11
CA ALA A 56 -1.68 14.78 -3.08
C ALA A 56 -0.81 15.87 -2.43
N GLU A 57 -1.38 16.69 -1.55
CA GLU A 57 -0.66 17.74 -0.81
C GLU A 57 0.39 17.19 0.17
N VAL A 58 0.25 15.93 0.61
CA VAL A 58 1.26 15.22 1.42
C VAL A 58 2.14 14.28 0.60
N GLY A 59 2.07 14.34 -0.74
CA GLY A 59 2.98 13.63 -1.64
C GLY A 59 2.56 12.19 -2.00
N PHE A 60 1.33 11.78 -1.71
CA PHE A 60 0.86 10.42 -1.98
C PHE A 60 -0.29 10.39 -2.98
N TYR A 61 -0.29 9.38 -3.85
CA TYR A 61 -1.50 9.02 -4.61
C TYR A 61 -2.45 8.25 -3.69
N TYR A 62 -3.29 9.00 -2.97
CA TYR A 62 -4.17 8.47 -1.93
C TYR A 62 -5.64 8.71 -2.27
N GLN A 63 -6.41 7.62 -2.36
CA GLN A 63 -7.86 7.65 -2.53
C GLN A 63 -8.56 7.01 -1.33
N THR A 64 -9.89 7.14 -1.28
CA THR A 64 -10.64 6.64 -0.12
C THR A 64 -11.95 5.95 -0.45
N ASN A 65 -12.30 5.00 0.40
CA ASN A 65 -13.64 4.48 0.52
C ASN A 65 -13.85 3.86 1.91
N ALA A 66 -15.10 3.56 2.27
CA ALA A 66 -15.45 3.05 3.60
C ALA A 66 -14.69 1.77 4.00
N LYS A 67 -14.30 0.93 3.03
CA LYS A 67 -13.61 -0.35 3.29
C LYS A 67 -12.08 -0.24 3.22
N ALA A 68 -11.54 0.85 2.66
CA ALA A 68 -10.15 1.03 2.28
C ALA A 68 -9.63 -0.04 1.31
N TRP A 69 -10.45 -0.47 0.34
CA TRP A 69 -10.10 -1.54 -0.62
C TRP A 69 -10.08 -1.03 -2.06
N MET A 70 -9.42 -1.76 -2.97
CA MET A 70 -9.53 -1.49 -4.40
C MET A 70 -10.96 -1.69 -4.88
N THR A 71 -11.46 -0.77 -5.71
CA THR A 71 -12.75 -0.87 -6.41
C THR A 71 -12.54 -0.64 -7.90
N MET A 72 -13.46 -1.10 -8.73
CA MET A 72 -13.44 -0.84 -10.18
C MET A 72 -13.28 0.64 -10.51
N LEU A 73 -14.03 1.52 -9.84
CA LEU A 73 -13.98 2.96 -10.11
C LEU A 73 -12.59 3.53 -9.83
N LEU A 74 -12.01 3.19 -8.67
CA LEU A 74 -10.67 3.63 -8.28
C LEU A 74 -9.60 3.09 -9.22
N TYR A 75 -9.71 1.81 -9.60
CA TYR A 75 -8.79 1.18 -10.54
C TYR A 75 -8.84 1.86 -11.92
N GLN A 76 -10.05 2.07 -12.46
CA GLN A 76 -10.23 2.69 -13.77
C GLN A 76 -9.76 4.14 -13.81
N GLU A 77 -10.00 4.91 -12.75
CA GLU A 77 -9.50 6.28 -12.66
C GLU A 77 -7.97 6.34 -12.67
N TRP A 78 -7.33 5.50 -11.84
CA TRP A 78 -5.88 5.38 -11.76
C TRP A 78 -5.25 4.95 -13.08
N ILE A 79 -5.75 3.88 -13.71
CA ILE A 79 -5.14 3.35 -14.94
C ILE A 79 -5.36 4.28 -16.14
N ARG A 80 -6.49 4.98 -16.24
CA ARG A 80 -6.71 6.00 -17.28
C ARG A 80 -5.80 7.21 -17.11
N GLN A 81 -5.53 7.61 -15.88
CA GLN A 81 -4.56 8.67 -15.62
C GLN A 81 -3.17 8.25 -16.08
N TRP A 82 -2.74 7.05 -15.71
CA TRP A 82 -1.44 6.53 -16.11
C TRP A 82 -1.33 6.34 -17.63
N ASP A 83 -2.40 5.89 -18.30
CA ASP A 83 -2.45 5.76 -19.76
C ASP A 83 -2.20 7.11 -20.47
N ARG A 84 -2.79 8.20 -19.97
CA ARG A 84 -2.54 9.55 -20.50
C ARG A 84 -1.09 9.97 -20.29
N GLU A 85 -0.51 9.70 -19.12
CA GLU A 85 0.90 10.00 -18.82
C GLU A 85 1.88 9.21 -19.69
N LEU A 86 1.53 7.98 -20.08
CA LEU A 86 2.32 7.20 -21.03
C LEU A 86 2.18 7.74 -22.46
N GLY A 87 0.98 8.20 -22.82
CA GLY A 87 0.72 8.86 -24.10
C GLY A 87 1.58 10.10 -24.32
N THR A 88 1.77 10.94 -23.29
CA THR A 88 2.66 12.12 -23.39
C THR A 88 4.13 11.74 -23.55
N LYS A 89 4.53 10.56 -23.06
CA LYS A 89 5.86 9.98 -23.25
C LYS A 89 6.01 9.19 -24.56
N ALA A 90 4.94 9.05 -25.33
CA ALA A 90 4.86 8.16 -26.50
C ALA A 90 5.25 6.70 -26.18
N TRP A 91 4.90 6.22 -24.99
CA TRP A 91 5.21 4.87 -24.53
C TRP A 91 3.99 3.96 -24.68
N LYS A 92 4.25 2.70 -25.04
CA LYS A 92 3.26 1.62 -25.02
C LYS A 92 3.78 0.48 -24.17
N ILE A 93 2.94 -0.03 -23.26
CA ILE A 93 3.35 -1.05 -22.30
C ILE A 93 2.36 -2.21 -22.26
N LEU A 94 2.84 -3.33 -21.71
CA LEU A 94 2.03 -4.45 -21.26
C LEU A 94 1.99 -4.45 -19.73
N LEU A 95 0.81 -4.32 -19.14
CA LEU A 95 0.59 -4.48 -17.71
C LEU A 95 0.08 -5.90 -17.43
N LEU A 96 0.85 -6.66 -16.66
CA LEU A 96 0.43 -7.96 -16.15
C LEU A 96 -0.11 -7.81 -14.73
N GLN A 97 -1.33 -8.28 -14.48
CA GLN A 97 -1.97 -8.16 -13.16
C GLN A 97 -2.69 -9.45 -12.73
N ASP A 98 -3.02 -9.51 -11.44
CA ASP A 98 -3.81 -10.59 -10.87
C ASP A 98 -5.27 -10.54 -11.34
N ASN A 99 -5.90 -11.71 -11.42
CA ASN A 99 -7.31 -11.84 -11.77
C ASN A 99 -8.22 -11.50 -10.58
N PHE A 100 -8.28 -10.21 -10.23
CA PHE A 100 -9.11 -9.68 -9.15
C PHE A 100 -10.37 -8.99 -9.68
N SER A 101 -11.51 -9.17 -8.99
CA SER A 101 -12.80 -8.63 -9.43
C SER A 101 -12.90 -7.10 -9.45
N GLY A 102 -12.00 -6.39 -8.77
CA GLY A 102 -11.89 -4.94 -8.84
C GLY A 102 -11.07 -4.44 -10.03
N HIS A 103 -10.32 -5.30 -10.72
CA HIS A 103 -9.46 -4.93 -11.84
C HIS A 103 -10.19 -5.04 -13.19
N ILE A 104 -11.30 -4.34 -13.30
CA ILE A 104 -12.08 -4.28 -14.55
C ILE A 104 -11.43 -3.26 -15.48
N VAL A 105 -10.74 -3.77 -16.50
CA VAL A 105 -10.04 -2.98 -17.51
C VAL A 105 -11.04 -2.13 -18.31
N PRO A 106 -10.80 -0.81 -18.44
CA PRO A 106 -11.64 0.04 -19.27
C PRO A 106 -11.27 -0.09 -20.76
N ASP A 107 -12.25 0.05 -21.64
CA ASP A 107 -12.09 -0.19 -23.09
C ASP A 107 -11.40 0.96 -23.84
N ASP A 108 -11.16 2.10 -23.19
CA ASP A 108 -10.63 3.33 -23.79
C ASP A 108 -9.11 3.52 -23.69
N LEU A 109 -8.37 2.53 -23.14
CA LEU A 109 -6.91 2.60 -23.01
C LEU A 109 -6.22 2.58 -24.39
N GLN A 110 -5.23 3.46 -24.60
CA GLN A 110 -4.52 3.60 -25.87
C GLN A 110 -3.04 3.17 -25.79
N ASN A 111 -2.46 3.23 -24.59
CA ASN A 111 -1.03 3.08 -24.33
C ASN A 111 -0.74 1.88 -23.42
N ILE A 112 -1.72 1.45 -22.62
CA ILE A 112 -1.61 0.28 -21.75
C ILE A 112 -2.44 -0.87 -22.32
N ARG A 113 -1.77 -1.97 -22.69
CA ARG A 113 -2.42 -3.27 -22.85
C ARG A 113 -2.40 -3.99 -21.51
N VAL A 114 -3.54 -4.47 -21.04
CA VAL A 114 -3.64 -5.21 -19.77
C VAL A 114 -3.88 -6.68 -20.07
N GLU A 115 -3.14 -7.56 -19.41
CA GLU A 115 -3.36 -9.01 -19.45
C GLU A 115 -3.43 -9.55 -18.01
N ASN A 116 -4.46 -10.35 -17.74
CA ASN A 116 -4.64 -10.97 -16.44
C ASN A 116 -3.94 -12.32 -16.40
N PHE A 117 -3.28 -12.63 -15.28
CA PHE A 117 -2.78 -13.99 -15.05
C PHE A 117 -3.94 -14.98 -15.00
N ALA A 118 -3.67 -16.21 -15.47
CA ALA A 118 -4.62 -17.30 -15.34
C ALA A 118 -4.98 -17.54 -13.86
N PRO A 119 -6.22 -17.99 -13.57
CA PRO A 119 -6.61 -18.38 -12.22
C PRO A 119 -5.58 -19.34 -11.59
N ASN A 120 -5.28 -19.16 -10.32
CA ASN A 120 -4.30 -19.94 -9.54
C ASN A 120 -2.83 -19.81 -9.98
N LEU A 121 -2.51 -19.03 -11.02
CA LEU A 121 -1.13 -18.83 -11.45
C LEU A 121 -0.45 -17.68 -10.70
N THR A 122 -1.22 -16.72 -10.19
CA THR A 122 -0.71 -15.47 -9.60
C THR A 122 0.38 -15.72 -8.56
N SER A 123 0.15 -16.58 -7.56
CA SER A 123 1.15 -16.88 -6.52
C SER A 123 2.43 -17.53 -7.07
N HIS A 124 2.38 -18.12 -8.26
CA HIS A 124 3.50 -18.82 -8.88
C HIS A 124 4.29 -17.98 -9.87
N VAL A 125 3.72 -16.94 -10.48
CA VAL A 125 4.38 -16.18 -11.55
C VAL A 125 4.42 -14.68 -11.31
N GLN A 126 3.54 -14.16 -10.45
CA GLN A 126 3.40 -12.74 -10.24
C GLN A 126 4.46 -12.30 -9.22
N PRO A 127 5.45 -11.45 -9.60
CA PRO A 127 6.60 -11.17 -8.75
C PRO A 127 6.25 -10.47 -7.43
N LEU A 128 5.16 -9.69 -7.41
CA LEU A 128 4.74 -9.00 -6.19
C LEU A 128 4.33 -9.98 -5.10
N ASP A 129 3.59 -11.03 -5.47
CA ASP A 129 3.08 -12.09 -4.61
C ASP A 129 4.18 -13.10 -4.26
N GLN A 130 5.13 -13.34 -5.17
CA GLN A 130 6.26 -14.25 -4.93
C GLN A 130 7.23 -13.75 -3.85
N GLY A 131 7.28 -12.45 -3.56
CA GLY A 131 8.19 -11.98 -2.51
C GLY A 131 8.26 -10.48 -2.31
N ILE A 132 8.01 -9.65 -3.32
CA ILE A 132 8.23 -8.19 -3.16
C ILE A 132 7.32 -7.60 -2.08
N ILE A 133 6.02 -7.98 -2.06
CA ILE A 133 5.09 -7.54 -1.00
C ILE A 133 5.52 -8.10 0.36
N HIS A 134 6.01 -9.34 0.42
CA HIS A 134 6.50 -9.93 1.65
C HIS A 134 7.71 -9.17 2.19
N CYS A 135 8.71 -8.92 1.36
CA CYS A 135 9.90 -8.15 1.69
C CYS A 135 9.54 -6.72 2.11
N PHE A 136 8.65 -6.03 1.38
CA PHE A 136 8.17 -4.70 1.74
C PHE A 136 7.59 -4.70 3.17
N LYS A 137 6.71 -5.65 3.49
CA LYS A 137 6.12 -5.79 4.83
C LYS A 137 7.18 -6.09 5.89
N ALA A 138 8.17 -6.93 5.58
CA ALA A 138 9.25 -7.26 6.49
C ALA A 138 10.13 -6.04 6.80
N HIS A 139 10.53 -5.28 5.78
CA HIS A 139 11.29 -4.03 5.95
C HIS A 139 10.49 -2.98 6.71
N TYR A 140 9.21 -2.81 6.39
CA TYR A 140 8.34 -1.90 7.14
C TYR A 140 8.24 -2.30 8.62
N ARG A 141 8.06 -3.59 8.92
CA ARG A 141 8.04 -4.10 10.30
C ARG A 141 9.38 -3.83 11.00
N GLY A 142 10.50 -4.07 10.33
CA GLY A 142 11.84 -3.78 10.87
C GLY A 142 12.00 -2.31 11.27
N GLN A 143 11.68 -1.40 10.36
CA GLN A 143 11.73 0.05 10.63
C GLN A 143 10.76 0.48 11.75
N PHE A 144 9.57 -0.10 11.78
CA PHE A 144 8.59 0.18 12.83
C PHE A 144 9.10 -0.25 14.22
N ILE A 145 9.74 -1.41 14.33
CA ILE A 145 10.35 -1.87 15.59
C ILE A 145 11.55 -1.00 15.96
N GLN A 146 12.42 -0.66 15.01
CA GLN A 146 13.54 0.23 15.27
C GLN A 146 13.07 1.59 15.82
N ARG A 147 12.01 2.16 15.23
CA ARG A 147 11.36 3.37 15.75
C ARG A 147 10.88 3.19 17.19
N ALA A 148 10.26 2.06 17.52
CA ALA A 148 9.78 1.81 18.87
C ALA A 148 10.93 1.71 19.90
N VAL A 149 12.07 1.12 19.52
CA VAL A 149 13.29 1.08 20.35
C VAL A 149 13.82 2.49 20.58
N LEU A 150 13.93 3.31 19.53
CA LEU A 150 14.38 4.70 19.67
C LEU A 150 13.46 5.51 20.60
N GLN A 151 12.15 5.37 20.46
CA GLN A 151 11.20 6.03 21.35
C GLN A 151 11.36 5.57 22.81
N TYR A 152 11.63 4.28 23.04
CA TYR A 152 11.90 3.77 24.38
C TYR A 152 13.16 4.40 24.98
N ASP A 153 14.25 4.49 24.21
CA ASP A 153 15.52 5.10 24.63
C ASP A 153 15.37 6.60 24.92
N GLU A 154 14.45 7.28 24.22
CA GLU A 154 14.06 8.68 24.46
C GLU A 154 13.12 8.86 25.66
N GLY A 155 12.77 7.78 26.37
CA GLY A 155 11.94 7.82 27.57
C GLY A 155 10.42 7.83 27.31
N VAL A 156 9.97 7.55 26.08
CA VAL A 156 8.54 7.33 25.79
C VAL A 156 8.06 6.10 26.56
N THR A 157 6.87 6.21 27.17
CA THR A 157 6.34 5.12 27.98
C THR A 157 6.08 3.87 27.13
N PRO A 158 6.29 2.65 27.66
CA PRO A 158 6.06 1.40 26.92
C PRO A 158 4.65 1.25 26.32
N ALA A 159 3.66 1.96 26.88
CA ALA A 159 2.30 1.99 26.36
C ALA A 159 2.15 2.79 25.04
N LYS A 160 3.11 3.68 24.72
CA LYS A 160 3.05 4.62 23.59
C LYS A 160 4.15 4.41 22.55
N ILE A 161 5.17 3.59 22.81
CA ILE A 161 6.30 3.38 21.88
C ILE A 161 5.89 2.80 20.51
N TYR A 162 4.69 2.23 20.42
CA TYR A 162 4.12 1.70 19.17
C TYR A 162 3.14 2.66 18.49
N ASP A 163 2.88 3.84 19.08
CA ASP A 163 1.98 4.82 18.51
C ASP A 163 2.60 5.44 17.25
N ILE A 164 1.90 5.20 16.14
CA ILE A 164 2.22 5.78 14.84
C ILE A 164 0.94 6.29 14.20
N ASN A 165 0.99 7.52 13.72
CA ASN A 165 -0.15 8.10 13.02
C ASN A 165 -0.15 7.67 11.55
N GLN A 166 -1.28 7.83 10.85
CA GLN A 166 -1.42 7.35 9.47
C GLN A 166 -0.41 8.01 8.50
N LEU A 167 -0.10 9.30 8.67
CA LEU A 167 0.86 9.99 7.80
C LEU A 167 2.27 9.46 7.97
N GLN A 168 2.67 9.16 9.20
CA GLN A 168 3.99 8.58 9.51
C GLN A 168 4.13 7.12 9.07
N ALA A 169 2.99 6.43 8.93
CA ALA A 169 2.91 5.03 8.51
C ALA A 169 2.85 4.87 6.98
N MET A 170 2.67 5.96 6.25
CA MET A 170 2.66 6.03 4.79
C MET A 170 4.02 6.52 4.29
#